data_AF-A0A9D5HPX4-F1
#
_entry.id   AF-A0A9D5HPX4-F1
#
_cell.length_a   1.000
_cell.length_b   1.000
_cell.length_c   1.000
_cell.angle_alpha   90.00
_cell.angle_beta   90.00
_cell.angle_gamma   90.00
#
_symmetry.space_group_name_H-M   'P 1'
#
loop_
_entity.id
_entity.type
_entity.pdbx_description
1 polymer ?
#
loop_
_entity_poly.entity_id
_entity_poly.type
_entity_poly.pdbx_seq_one_letter_code
_entity_poly.pdbx_strand_id
1 'polypeptide(L)'
;MDLQGPGPQLTLWFGSAKKWVSGPLFDVSGFTDTPELSTLNGFTNWYNISRDEVYYMFGTGNPKSLSRWTANQFGKVERLLWNESISMWNLVLNLPKSQCDEYSPCGPYGLCDLNSSPVCSCLQGFRPKSQQEWDQRDASSGCVRVTTALDCKNRTDGFMNVTHASLPDTALATFHDTISLDQCRQKCLTNCSCTGYASADIYGSGCVIWVSELVGVGTVSYGGRDVYVRLASADLAFIAHHQLEKDIRGDDELELPQLQWSTVMAATGNFAAENILGKGGFGPVYKNNAEVT
;
A
#
# COMPACT_ATOMS: atom_id res chain seq x y z
N MET A 1 -2.75 -22.23 8.79
CA MET A 1 -3.59 -21.32 7.99
C MET A 1 -4.46 -20.56 8.97
N ASP A 2 -4.45 -19.24 8.88
CA ASP A 2 -5.32 -18.36 9.65
C ASP A 2 -6.67 -18.25 8.92
N LEU A 3 -7.76 -18.40 9.66
CA LEU A 3 -9.14 -18.35 9.16
C LEU A 3 -9.88 -17.10 9.68
N GLN A 4 -9.17 -16.19 10.35
CA GLN A 4 -9.74 -14.93 10.80
C GLN A 4 -10.00 -14.01 9.62
N GLY A 5 -11.16 -13.34 9.64
CA GLY A 5 -11.59 -12.49 8.56
C GLY A 5 -12.30 -13.25 7.43
N PRO A 6 -12.47 -12.61 6.27
CA PRO A 6 -13.27 -13.11 5.17
C PRO A 6 -12.58 -14.16 4.30
N GLY A 7 -11.25 -14.26 4.35
CA GLY A 7 -10.47 -15.13 3.48
C GLY A 7 -9.38 -15.87 4.27
N PRO A 8 -9.26 -17.20 4.13
CA PRO A 8 -8.15 -17.96 4.70
C PRO A 8 -6.79 -17.45 4.19
N GLN A 9 -5.79 -17.37 5.05
CA GLN A 9 -4.44 -16.95 4.66
C GLN A 9 -3.35 -17.80 5.34
N LEU A 10 -2.21 -17.96 4.69
CA LEU A 10 -1.01 -18.48 5.35
C LEU A 10 -0.36 -17.34 6.12
N THR A 11 0.11 -17.63 7.32
CA THR A 11 0.71 -16.63 8.21
C THR A 11 1.92 -17.23 8.89
N LEU A 12 3.02 -16.49 8.84
CA LEU A 12 4.24 -16.81 9.58
C LEU A 12 4.29 -15.98 10.86
N TRP A 13 4.47 -16.66 11.98
CA TRP A 13 4.59 -16.07 13.30
C TRP A 13 5.99 -16.31 13.86
N PHE A 14 6.55 -15.32 14.56
CA PHE A 14 7.75 -15.46 15.36
C PHE A 14 7.43 -15.04 16.80
N GLY A 15 7.18 -16.03 17.66
CA GLY A 15 6.53 -15.79 18.95
C GLY A 15 5.12 -15.25 18.74
N SER A 16 4.79 -14.11 19.36
CA SER A 16 3.51 -13.42 19.17
C SER A 16 3.51 -12.41 18.02
N ALA A 17 4.66 -12.19 17.35
CA ALA A 17 4.76 -11.23 16.28
C ALA A 17 4.43 -11.89 14.93
N LYS A 18 3.46 -11.33 14.22
CA LYS A 18 3.18 -11.70 12.83
C LYS A 18 4.33 -11.19 11.95
N LYS A 19 4.90 -12.06 11.11
CA LYS A 19 6.09 -11.76 10.29
C LYS A 19 5.81 -11.67 8.80
N TRP A 20 4.88 -12.47 8.31
CA TRP A 20 4.51 -12.51 6.89
C TRP A 20 3.11 -13.08 6.74
N VAL A 21 2.39 -12.63 5.72
CA VAL A 21 1.09 -13.15 5.32
C VAL A 21 1.11 -13.44 3.82
N SER A 22 0.41 -14.47 3.39
CA SER A 22 0.24 -14.76 1.96
C SER A 22 -0.73 -13.81 1.25
N GLY A 23 -1.51 -13.06 2.04
CA GLY A 23 -2.77 -12.47 1.59
C GLY A 23 -3.92 -13.49 1.64
N PRO A 24 -5.17 -12.98 1.69
CA PRO A 24 -6.37 -13.81 1.70
C PRO A 24 -6.52 -14.66 0.43
N LEU A 25 -7.09 -15.84 0.60
CA LEU A 25 -7.53 -16.72 -0.46
C LEU A 25 -9.04 -16.53 -0.64
N PHE A 26 -9.46 -15.70 -1.59
CA PHE A 26 -10.88 -15.48 -1.88
C PHE A 26 -11.47 -16.53 -2.82
N ASP A 27 -10.63 -17.11 -3.67
CA ASP A 27 -11.00 -18.12 -4.66
C ASP A 27 -9.87 -19.15 -4.81
N VAL A 28 -10.02 -20.06 -5.77
CA VAL A 28 -9.05 -21.13 -6.04
C VAL A 28 -7.91 -20.71 -7.00
N SER A 29 -7.79 -19.41 -7.34
CA SER A 29 -6.72 -18.89 -8.22
C SER A 29 -5.38 -18.71 -7.50
N GLY A 30 -5.41 -18.57 -6.17
CA GLY A 30 -4.24 -18.49 -5.31
C GLY A 30 -4.31 -17.31 -4.33
N PHE A 31 -3.28 -17.19 -3.50
CA PHE A 31 -3.19 -16.12 -2.51
C PHE A 31 -2.89 -14.76 -3.17
N THR A 32 -3.55 -13.69 -2.73
CA THR A 32 -3.48 -12.38 -3.39
C THR A 32 -2.10 -11.74 -3.36
N ASP A 33 -1.36 -11.91 -2.26
CA ASP A 33 -0.09 -11.20 -2.02
C ASP A 33 1.11 -12.14 -2.22
N THR A 34 0.87 -13.37 -2.70
CA THR A 34 1.91 -14.34 -3.06
C THR A 34 1.57 -15.08 -4.36
N PRO A 35 1.35 -14.34 -5.47
CA PRO A 35 0.97 -14.94 -6.75
C PRO A 35 2.07 -15.84 -7.33
N GLU A 36 3.32 -15.70 -6.87
CA GLU A 36 4.45 -16.53 -7.31
C GLU A 36 4.20 -18.01 -7.05
N LEU A 37 3.43 -18.36 -6.01
CA LEU A 37 3.09 -19.75 -5.76
C LEU A 37 2.39 -20.38 -6.95
N SER A 38 1.50 -19.64 -7.62
CA SER A 38 0.76 -20.11 -8.80
C SER A 38 1.58 -20.08 -10.10
N THR A 39 2.69 -19.33 -10.16
CA THR A 39 3.52 -19.20 -11.38
C THR A 39 4.80 -20.03 -11.36
N LEU A 40 5.13 -20.70 -10.25
CA LEU A 40 6.30 -21.55 -10.12
C LEU A 40 6.24 -22.79 -11.04
N ASN A 41 7.01 -22.77 -12.13
CA ASN A 41 7.12 -23.87 -13.08
C ASN A 41 7.57 -25.18 -12.43
N GLY A 42 6.95 -26.29 -12.83
CA GLY A 42 7.27 -27.62 -12.31
C GLY A 42 6.66 -27.91 -10.94
N PHE A 43 5.83 -27.02 -10.41
CA PHE A 43 5.08 -27.20 -9.17
C PHE A 43 3.58 -27.09 -9.42
N THR A 44 2.81 -27.76 -8.57
CA THR A 44 1.35 -27.69 -8.59
C THR A 44 0.87 -27.32 -7.20
N ASN A 45 -0.15 -26.47 -7.12
CA ASN A 45 -0.77 -26.08 -5.86
C ASN A 45 -2.26 -26.38 -5.94
N TRP A 46 -2.80 -26.88 -4.84
CA TRP A 46 -4.22 -27.14 -4.69
C TRP A 46 -4.75 -26.35 -3.52
N TYR A 47 -5.85 -25.68 -3.76
CA TYR A 47 -6.55 -24.85 -2.80
C TYR A 47 -7.96 -25.40 -2.65
N ASN A 48 -8.43 -25.51 -1.41
CA ASN A 48 -9.82 -25.88 -1.14
C ASN A 48 -10.39 -24.97 -0.07
N ILE A 49 -11.57 -24.42 -0.35
CA ILE A 49 -12.36 -23.61 0.58
C ILE A 49 -13.77 -24.19 0.58
N SER A 50 -14.04 -25.08 1.52
CA SER A 50 -15.38 -25.64 1.73
C SER A 50 -15.81 -25.43 3.19
N ARG A 51 -17.05 -25.82 3.49
CA ARG A 51 -17.54 -25.82 4.88
C ARG A 51 -16.88 -26.91 5.74
N ASP A 52 -16.38 -27.96 5.11
CA ASP A 52 -15.85 -29.14 5.79
C ASP A 52 -14.34 -29.06 5.98
N GLU A 53 -13.63 -28.49 5.00
CA GLU A 53 -12.18 -28.39 5.01
C GLU A 53 -11.67 -27.15 4.26
N VAL A 54 -10.67 -26.51 4.86
CA VAL A 54 -9.91 -25.43 4.24
C VAL A 54 -8.45 -25.83 4.26
N TYR A 55 -7.84 -25.99 3.08
CA TYR A 55 -6.45 -26.41 2.99
C TYR A 55 -5.72 -25.80 1.80
N TYR A 56 -4.40 -25.77 1.95
CA TYR A 56 -3.43 -25.58 0.89
C TYR A 56 -2.56 -26.83 0.81
N MET A 57 -2.44 -27.40 -0.38
CA MET A 57 -1.52 -28.50 -0.68
C MET A 57 -0.62 -28.13 -1.84
N PHE A 58 0.55 -28.76 -1.89
CA PHE A 58 1.52 -28.53 -2.94
C PHE A 58 2.07 -29.87 -3.45
N GLY A 59 2.51 -29.87 -4.70
CA GLY A 59 3.14 -31.00 -5.35
C GLY A 59 4.18 -30.54 -6.37
N THR A 60 4.83 -31.52 -6.98
CA THR A 60 5.80 -31.37 -8.05
C THR A 60 5.26 -31.99 -9.34
N GLY A 61 5.66 -31.47 -10.50
CA GLY A 61 5.28 -32.04 -11.79
C GLY A 61 5.81 -33.46 -12.01
N ASN A 62 6.90 -33.84 -11.33
CA ASN A 62 7.40 -35.20 -11.27
C ASN A 62 7.14 -35.80 -9.86
N PRO A 63 6.35 -36.87 -9.74
CA PRO A 63 6.05 -37.51 -8.45
C PRO A 63 7.26 -38.07 -7.70
N LYS A 64 8.40 -38.30 -8.40
CA LYS A 64 9.64 -38.77 -7.78
C LYS A 64 10.47 -37.64 -7.18
N SER A 65 10.21 -36.40 -7.56
CA SER A 65 10.94 -35.25 -7.05
C SER A 65 10.55 -34.98 -5.60
N LEU A 66 11.55 -34.85 -4.72
CA LEU A 66 11.33 -34.47 -3.33
C LEU A 66 11.33 -32.95 -3.19
N SER A 67 10.24 -32.39 -2.69
CA SER A 67 10.13 -30.98 -2.33
C SER A 67 9.52 -30.84 -0.95
N ARG A 68 9.93 -29.82 -0.19
CA ARG A 68 9.39 -29.53 1.14
C ARG A 68 9.36 -28.04 1.43
N TRP A 69 8.47 -27.67 2.33
CA TRP A 69 8.49 -26.36 2.99
C TRP A 69 9.14 -26.49 4.37
N THR A 70 10.01 -25.56 4.73
CA THR A 70 10.69 -25.54 6.03
C THR A 70 10.70 -24.13 6.59
N ALA A 71 10.27 -23.96 7.84
CA ALA A 71 10.52 -22.75 8.60
C ALA A 71 11.92 -22.83 9.23
N ASN A 72 12.74 -21.81 9.03
CA ASN A 72 14.09 -21.75 9.59
C ASN A 72 14.13 -20.90 10.87
N GLN A 73 15.24 -20.98 11.60
CA GLN A 73 15.45 -20.27 12.87
C GLN A 73 15.51 -18.73 12.74
N PHE A 74 15.62 -18.21 11.51
CA PHE A 74 15.63 -16.77 11.23
C PHE A 74 14.23 -16.20 10.99
N GLY A 75 13.18 -17.01 11.18
CA GLY A 75 11.81 -16.58 10.97
C GLY A 75 11.47 -16.43 9.48
N LYS A 76 12.03 -17.29 8.64
CA LYS A 76 11.71 -17.38 7.22
C LYS A 76 11.14 -18.74 6.87
N VAL A 77 10.33 -18.79 5.82
CA VAL A 77 9.75 -20.01 5.27
C VAL A 77 10.33 -20.26 3.88
N GLU A 78 10.96 -21.41 3.72
CA GLU A 78 11.69 -21.78 2.51
C GLU A 78 11.00 -22.97 1.83
N ARG A 79 10.80 -22.87 0.51
CA ARG A 79 10.48 -24.00 -0.33
C ARG A 79 11.77 -24.56 -0.91
N LEU A 80 12.02 -25.83 -0.68
CA LEU A 80 13.23 -26.53 -1.07
C LEU A 80 12.90 -27.64 -2.08
N LEU A 81 13.81 -27.87 -3.02
CA LEU A 81 13.77 -28.98 -3.99
C LEU A 81 15.05 -29.81 -3.85
N TRP A 82 14.91 -31.12 -3.70
CA TRP A 82 16.06 -32.02 -3.61
C TRP A 82 16.71 -32.17 -4.98
N ASN A 83 18.02 -31.92 -5.03
CA ASN A 83 18.83 -32.17 -6.20
C ASN A 83 19.66 -33.43 -5.99
N GLU A 84 19.28 -34.51 -6.68
CA GLU A 84 19.96 -35.81 -6.58
C GLU A 84 21.41 -35.75 -7.07
N SER A 85 21.70 -34.98 -8.12
CA SER A 85 23.03 -34.91 -8.74
C SER A 85 24.11 -34.39 -7.79
N ILE A 86 23.74 -33.53 -6.84
CA ILE A 86 24.64 -32.90 -5.87
C ILE A 86 24.27 -33.22 -4.42
N SER A 87 23.25 -34.07 -4.20
CA SER A 87 22.78 -34.50 -2.88
C SER A 87 22.51 -33.34 -1.90
N MET A 88 21.87 -32.27 -2.39
CA MET A 88 21.55 -31.09 -1.58
C MET A 88 20.18 -30.51 -1.90
N TRP A 89 19.66 -29.73 -0.94
CA TRP A 89 18.43 -28.98 -1.08
C TRP A 89 18.71 -27.64 -1.78
N ASN A 90 18.11 -27.46 -2.96
CA ASN A 90 18.12 -26.19 -3.66
C ASN A 90 16.97 -25.31 -3.18
N LEU A 91 17.25 -24.04 -2.92
CA LEU A 91 16.24 -23.06 -2.55
C LEU A 91 15.43 -22.66 -3.78
N VAL A 92 14.10 -22.87 -3.72
CA VAL A 92 13.16 -22.51 -4.78
C VAL A 92 12.53 -21.15 -4.49
N LEU A 93 12.09 -20.95 -3.25
CA LEU A 93 11.42 -19.75 -2.80
C LEU A 93 11.74 -19.53 -1.32
N ASN A 94 11.88 -18.27 -0.91
CA ASN A 94 12.04 -17.88 0.48
C ASN A 94 11.09 -16.71 0.79
N LEU A 95 10.35 -16.81 1.90
CA LEU A 95 9.33 -15.85 2.32
C LEU A 95 9.58 -15.40 3.78
N PRO A 96 9.44 -14.11 4.11
CA PRO A 96 9.28 -12.97 3.18
C PRO A 96 10.49 -12.81 2.23
N LYS A 97 10.26 -12.34 0.99
CA LYS A 97 11.32 -12.20 -0.03
C LYS A 97 11.95 -10.80 -0.06
N SER A 98 11.26 -9.81 0.50
CA SER A 98 11.64 -8.40 0.47
C SER A 98 11.16 -7.68 1.74
N GLN A 99 11.57 -6.41 1.91
CA GLN A 99 11.09 -5.58 3.01
C GLN A 99 9.57 -5.37 2.96
N CYS A 100 8.96 -5.23 1.77
CA CYS A 100 7.51 -5.04 1.62
C CYS A 100 6.69 -6.32 1.79
N ASP A 101 7.33 -7.49 1.77
CA ASP A 101 6.70 -8.75 2.11
C ASP A 101 6.58 -8.93 3.63
N GLU A 102 7.41 -8.24 4.42
CA GLU A 102 7.27 -8.30 5.87
C GLU A 102 5.88 -7.79 6.29
N TYR A 103 5.38 -8.29 7.41
CA TYR A 103 4.07 -7.87 7.88
C TYR A 103 4.10 -6.39 8.32
N SER A 104 3.48 -5.53 7.50
CA SER A 104 3.25 -4.10 7.77
C SER A 104 4.51 -3.28 8.11
N PRO A 105 5.53 -3.22 7.23
CA PRO A 105 6.75 -2.45 7.47
C PRO A 105 6.50 -0.93 7.55
N CYS A 106 5.44 -0.43 6.90
CA CYS A 106 5.13 1.01 6.82
C CYS A 106 4.00 1.47 7.76
N GLY A 107 3.54 0.59 8.66
CA GLY A 107 2.47 0.89 9.61
C GLY A 107 1.10 1.16 8.96
N PRO A 108 0.11 1.60 9.77
CA PRO A 108 -1.24 1.91 9.28
C PRO A 108 -1.26 3.04 8.25
N TYR A 109 -2.03 2.87 7.17
CA TYR A 109 -2.15 3.83 6.06
C TYR A 109 -0.82 4.23 5.39
N GLY A 110 0.26 3.48 5.66
CA GLY A 110 1.51 3.57 4.93
C GLY A 110 1.48 2.67 3.70
N LEU A 111 2.09 3.14 2.62
CA LEU A 111 2.31 2.43 1.37
C LEU A 111 3.76 1.97 1.32
N CYS A 112 3.98 0.67 1.18
CA CYS A 112 5.30 0.10 0.93
C CYS A 112 5.57 -0.03 -0.57
N ASP A 113 6.63 0.60 -1.06
CA ASP A 113 7.07 0.47 -2.45
C ASP A 113 8.58 0.27 -2.54
N LEU A 114 9.00 -0.89 -3.03
CA LEU A 114 10.41 -1.23 -3.20
C LEU A 114 11.12 -0.34 -4.24
N ASN A 115 10.37 0.31 -5.14
CA ASN A 115 10.92 1.20 -6.14
C ASN A 115 11.07 2.65 -5.64
N SER A 116 10.54 2.95 -4.46
CA SER A 116 10.57 4.27 -3.86
C SER A 116 11.70 4.42 -2.84
N SER A 117 12.23 5.63 -2.70
CA SER A 117 13.22 5.99 -1.67
C SER A 117 12.76 7.26 -0.95
N PRO A 118 12.28 7.18 0.30
CA PRO A 118 12.18 5.98 1.15
C PRO A 118 11.16 4.95 0.68
N VAL A 119 11.35 3.69 1.10
CA VAL A 119 10.46 2.56 0.80
C VAL A 119 9.03 2.79 1.30
N CYS A 120 8.90 3.49 2.43
CA CYS A 120 7.60 3.82 3.00
C CYS A 120 7.19 5.25 2.67
N SER A 121 5.98 5.39 2.14
CA SER A 121 5.30 6.68 1.92
C SER A 121 3.91 6.64 2.56
N CYS A 122 3.33 7.80 2.85
CA CYS A 122 1.91 7.83 3.24
C CYS A 122 1.03 7.73 1.99
N LEU A 123 -0.12 7.05 2.12
CA LEU A 123 -1.17 7.15 1.12
C LEU A 123 -1.51 8.63 0.87
N GLN A 124 -1.83 8.98 -0.37
CA GLN A 124 -2.22 10.35 -0.70
C GLN A 124 -3.41 10.78 0.20
N GLY A 125 -3.44 12.04 0.63
CA GLY A 125 -4.43 12.50 1.62
C GLY A 125 -4.13 12.10 3.08
N PHE A 126 -2.98 11.46 3.33
CA PHE A 126 -2.45 11.16 4.65
C PHE A 126 -1.08 11.82 4.86
N ARG A 127 -0.70 11.99 6.12
CA ARG A 127 0.59 12.49 6.56
C ARG A 127 1.16 11.63 7.69
N PRO A 128 2.48 11.63 7.94
CA PRO A 128 3.07 10.87 9.02
C PRO A 128 2.42 11.20 10.36
N LYS A 129 2.16 10.17 11.18
CA LYS A 129 1.63 10.36 12.53
C LYS A 129 2.65 11.08 13.43
N SER A 130 3.94 10.73 13.28
CA SER A 130 5.07 11.35 13.94
C SER A 130 6.13 11.73 12.90
N GLN A 131 6.36 13.02 12.69
CA GLN A 131 7.39 13.48 11.74
C GLN A 131 8.79 13.09 12.20
N GLN A 132 9.04 13.12 13.52
CA GLN A 132 10.33 12.77 14.10
C GLN A 132 10.74 11.31 13.83
N GLU A 133 9.80 10.37 13.96
CA GLU A 133 10.04 8.95 13.63
C GLU A 133 10.26 8.78 12.12
N TRP A 134 9.44 9.46 11.32
CA TRP A 134 9.51 9.41 9.86
C TRP A 134 10.87 9.91 9.31
N ASP A 135 11.38 11.01 9.87
CA ASP A 135 12.69 11.58 9.54
C ASP A 135 13.84 10.62 9.92
N GLN A 136 13.62 9.76 10.92
CA GLN A 136 14.55 8.71 11.33
C GLN A 136 14.37 7.38 10.59
N ARG A 137 13.52 7.36 9.54
CA ARG A 137 13.16 6.17 8.77
C ARG A 137 12.37 5.12 9.58
N ASP A 138 11.73 5.53 10.66
CA ASP A 138 10.77 4.71 11.40
C ASP A 138 9.35 5.05 10.94
N ALA A 139 8.75 4.14 10.17
CA ALA A 139 7.38 4.24 9.67
C ALA A 139 6.38 3.43 10.50
N SER A 140 6.79 2.85 11.64
CA SER A 140 5.96 1.92 12.43
C SER A 140 4.65 2.54 12.94
N SER A 141 4.67 3.83 13.29
CA SER A 141 3.49 4.60 13.70
C SER A 141 2.50 4.87 12.55
N GLY A 142 2.91 4.65 11.30
CA GLY A 142 2.13 4.87 10.11
C GLY A 142 1.70 6.32 9.90
N CYS A 143 0.56 6.47 9.24
CA CYS A 143 0.04 7.73 8.74
C CYS A 143 -1.36 8.02 9.28
N VAL A 144 -1.70 9.30 9.33
CA VAL A 144 -3.02 9.79 9.71
C VAL A 144 -3.57 10.68 8.60
N ARG A 145 -4.90 10.72 8.47
CA ARG A 145 -5.57 11.58 7.49
C ARG A 145 -5.16 13.03 7.69
N VAL A 146 -4.98 13.76 6.59
CA VAL A 146 -4.76 15.20 6.64
C VAL A 146 -6.00 15.88 7.21
N THR A 147 -7.17 15.59 6.65
CA THR A 147 -8.46 16.00 7.22
C THR A 147 -9.06 14.87 8.04
N THR A 148 -9.20 15.07 9.36
CA THR A 148 -9.75 14.07 10.27
C THR A 148 -11.28 14.00 10.26
N ALA A 149 -11.95 15.09 9.92
CA ALA A 149 -13.41 15.17 9.87
C ALA A 149 -13.94 14.59 8.55
N LEU A 150 -14.46 13.36 8.61
CA LEU A 150 -15.27 12.77 7.55
C LEU A 150 -16.73 13.24 7.69
N ASP A 151 -17.38 13.50 6.57
CA ASP A 151 -18.79 13.88 6.51
C ASP A 151 -19.65 12.69 6.07
N CYS A 152 -19.67 11.68 6.94
CA CYS A 152 -20.45 10.47 6.72
C CYS A 152 -21.97 10.74 6.70
N LYS A 153 -22.45 11.70 7.52
CA LYS A 153 -23.89 11.96 7.65
C LYS A 153 -24.51 12.42 6.34
N ASN A 154 -23.83 13.34 5.63
CA ASN A 154 -24.29 13.81 4.34
C ASN A 154 -23.76 12.93 3.18
N ARG A 155 -22.93 11.92 3.48
CA ARG A 155 -22.33 10.98 2.52
C ARG A 155 -21.56 11.69 1.40
N THR A 156 -20.88 12.76 1.76
CA THR A 156 -20.06 13.57 0.83
C THR A 156 -18.62 13.07 0.75
N ASP A 157 -18.21 12.21 1.69
CA ASP A 157 -16.94 11.47 1.59
C ASP A 157 -16.81 10.78 0.24
N GLY A 158 -15.56 10.61 -0.20
CA GLY A 158 -15.26 9.85 -1.40
C GLY A 158 -14.17 8.84 -1.15
N PHE A 159 -13.58 8.38 -2.24
CA PHE A 159 -12.55 7.36 -2.20
C PHE A 159 -11.42 7.70 -3.15
N MET A 160 -10.21 7.45 -2.66
CA MET A 160 -9.01 7.43 -3.46
C MET A 160 -8.70 6.01 -3.86
N ASN A 161 -8.29 5.83 -5.12
CA ASN A 161 -7.85 4.54 -5.62
C ASN A 161 -6.34 4.36 -5.40
N VAL A 162 -5.96 3.25 -4.80
CA VAL A 162 -4.58 2.74 -4.77
C VAL A 162 -4.53 1.57 -5.74
N THR A 163 -3.93 1.78 -6.90
CA THR A 163 -3.90 0.77 -7.97
C THR A 163 -2.80 -0.27 -7.73
N HIS A 164 -3.03 -1.49 -8.20
CA HIS A 164 -2.07 -2.61 -8.09
C HIS A 164 -1.51 -2.80 -6.67
N ALA A 165 -2.37 -2.68 -5.66
CA ALA A 165 -1.99 -2.78 -4.27
C ALA A 165 -2.08 -4.21 -3.72
N SER A 166 -1.22 -4.53 -2.76
CA SER A 166 -1.42 -5.62 -1.79
C SER A 166 -2.67 -5.30 -0.98
N LEU A 167 -3.50 -6.31 -0.73
CA LEU A 167 -4.72 -6.09 0.04
C LEU A 167 -4.39 -5.86 1.52
N PRO A 168 -5.03 -4.89 2.19
CA PRO A 168 -4.84 -4.69 3.62
C PRO A 168 -5.28 -5.93 4.42
N ASP A 169 -4.71 -6.09 5.62
CA ASP A 169 -5.04 -7.18 6.54
C ASP A 169 -6.57 -7.31 6.70
N THR A 170 -7.08 -8.51 6.45
CA THR A 170 -8.51 -8.78 6.37
C THR A 170 -9.11 -9.31 7.68
N ALA A 171 -8.33 -9.43 8.76
CA ALA A 171 -8.80 -9.98 10.04
C ALA A 171 -10.07 -9.31 10.59
N LEU A 172 -10.25 -8.00 10.35
CA LEU A 172 -11.43 -7.22 10.75
C LEU A 172 -12.25 -6.72 9.55
N ALA A 173 -12.07 -7.32 8.37
CA ALA A 173 -12.82 -7.00 7.18
C ALA A 173 -14.10 -7.85 7.07
N THR A 174 -15.07 -7.34 6.33
CA THR A 174 -16.30 -8.06 5.97
C THR A 174 -16.29 -8.40 4.50
N PHE A 175 -16.84 -9.56 4.13
CA PHE A 175 -16.92 -10.01 2.74
C PHE A 175 -18.35 -10.25 2.31
N HIS A 176 -18.61 -9.84 1.08
CA HIS A 176 -19.86 -10.02 0.38
C HIS A 176 -19.55 -10.61 -1.00
N ASP A 177 -20.05 -11.81 -1.26
CA ASP A 177 -19.76 -12.63 -2.43
C ASP A 177 -20.41 -12.12 -3.72
N THR A 178 -21.65 -11.64 -3.68
CA THR A 178 -22.45 -11.39 -4.90
C THR A 178 -22.58 -9.94 -5.32
N ILE A 179 -21.99 -8.99 -4.59
CA ILE A 179 -22.23 -7.56 -4.84
C ILE A 179 -21.18 -6.95 -5.76
N SER A 180 -21.60 -5.97 -6.57
CA SER A 180 -20.70 -5.24 -7.46
C SER A 180 -19.84 -4.23 -6.72
N LEU A 181 -18.79 -3.74 -7.38
CA LEU A 181 -17.92 -2.70 -6.85
C LEU A 181 -18.68 -1.40 -6.51
N ASP A 182 -19.67 -1.02 -7.33
CA ASP A 182 -20.51 0.16 -7.05
C ASP A 182 -21.39 -0.05 -5.81
N GLN A 183 -21.95 -1.25 -5.64
CA GLN A 183 -22.70 -1.60 -4.43
C GLN A 183 -21.79 -1.62 -3.20
N CYS A 184 -20.54 -2.09 -3.37
CA CYS A 184 -19.50 -2.05 -2.35
C CYS A 184 -19.22 -0.60 -1.89
N ARG A 185 -19.04 0.32 -2.87
CA ARG A 185 -18.88 1.76 -2.63
C ARG A 185 -20.05 2.34 -1.82
N GLN A 186 -21.29 2.06 -2.23
CA GLN A 186 -22.47 2.57 -1.53
C GLN A 186 -22.60 2.01 -0.11
N LYS A 187 -22.31 0.72 0.11
CA LYS A 187 -22.27 0.12 1.45
C LYS A 187 -21.21 0.77 2.34
N CYS A 188 -20.03 1.01 1.80
CA CYS A 188 -18.98 1.70 2.55
C CYS A 188 -19.37 3.15 2.91
N LEU A 189 -19.99 3.90 2.00
CA LEU A 189 -20.48 5.26 2.29
C LEU A 189 -21.56 5.29 3.37
N THR A 190 -22.46 4.30 3.38
CA THR A 190 -23.51 4.21 4.41
C THR A 190 -22.99 3.77 5.78
N ASN A 191 -21.86 3.07 5.84
CA ASN A 191 -21.21 2.67 7.07
C ASN A 191 -20.15 3.71 7.50
N CYS A 192 -20.41 4.51 8.53
CA CYS A 192 -19.47 5.54 8.99
C CYS A 192 -18.15 5.01 9.58
N SER A 193 -18.09 3.72 9.94
CA SER A 193 -16.86 3.08 10.37
C SER A 193 -16.03 2.54 9.21
N CYS A 194 -16.57 2.52 7.98
CA CYS A 194 -15.84 2.04 6.83
C CYS A 194 -14.63 2.92 6.51
N THR A 195 -13.45 2.31 6.41
CA THR A 195 -12.18 2.98 6.10
C THR A 195 -11.73 2.77 4.65
N GLY A 196 -12.20 1.70 4.01
CA GLY A 196 -11.97 1.42 2.60
C GLY A 196 -12.66 0.16 2.12
N TYR A 197 -12.60 -0.09 0.81
CA TYR A 197 -13.15 -1.29 0.19
C TYR A 197 -12.36 -1.72 -1.05
N ALA A 198 -12.56 -2.96 -1.50
CA ALA A 198 -11.93 -3.51 -2.69
C ALA A 198 -12.80 -4.61 -3.30
N SER A 199 -12.54 -4.94 -4.57
CA SER A 199 -13.11 -6.14 -5.20
C SER A 199 -12.47 -7.40 -4.61
N ALA A 200 -13.28 -8.41 -4.32
CA ALA A 200 -12.77 -9.67 -3.78
C ALA A 200 -12.18 -10.60 -4.86
N ASP A 201 -12.68 -10.52 -6.08
CA ASP A 201 -12.20 -11.28 -7.26
C ASP A 201 -11.63 -10.33 -8.33
N ILE A 202 -10.68 -10.83 -9.13
CA ILE A 202 -10.08 -10.14 -10.28
C ILE A 202 -11.12 -9.81 -11.36
N TYR A 203 -12.22 -10.57 -11.43
CA TYR A 203 -13.32 -10.32 -12.37
C TYR A 203 -14.29 -9.22 -11.89
N GLY A 204 -13.99 -8.53 -10.77
CA GLY A 204 -14.85 -7.50 -10.22
C GLY A 204 -16.05 -8.04 -9.44
N SER A 205 -16.01 -9.33 -9.09
CA SER A 205 -17.07 -10.00 -8.34
C SER A 205 -16.75 -10.02 -6.83
N GLY A 206 -17.77 -9.77 -6.02
CA GLY A 206 -17.64 -9.69 -4.58
C GLY A 206 -16.91 -8.43 -4.08
N CYS A 207 -16.95 -8.25 -2.76
CA CYS A 207 -16.60 -7.01 -2.11
C CYS A 207 -16.02 -7.28 -0.72
N VAL A 208 -14.90 -6.63 -0.43
CA VAL A 208 -14.26 -6.61 0.88
C VAL A 208 -14.38 -5.19 1.44
N ILE A 209 -14.88 -5.06 2.67
CA ILE A 209 -15.05 -3.77 3.35
C ILE A 209 -14.29 -3.81 4.67
N TRP A 210 -13.38 -2.85 4.87
CA TRP A 210 -12.63 -2.65 6.11
C TRP A 210 -13.32 -1.63 7.02
N VAL A 211 -13.31 -1.91 8.33
CA VAL A 211 -13.81 -1.00 9.38
C VAL A 211 -12.75 -0.62 10.41
N SER A 212 -11.52 -1.09 10.22
CA SER A 212 -10.34 -0.77 11.02
C SER A 212 -9.33 0.03 10.20
N GLU A 213 -8.22 0.43 10.82
CA GLU A 213 -7.10 1.00 10.07
C GLU A 213 -6.61 0.02 8.99
N LEU A 214 -6.20 0.55 7.84
CA LEU A 214 -5.69 -0.23 6.73
C LEU A 214 -4.21 -0.50 6.97
N VAL A 215 -3.84 -1.77 7.04
CA VAL A 215 -2.50 -2.22 7.43
C VAL A 215 -1.98 -3.19 6.37
N GLY A 216 -0.72 -3.07 5.97
CA GLY A 216 -0.10 -3.96 4.97
C GLY A 216 -0.37 -3.55 3.51
N VAL A 217 -0.63 -2.27 3.24
CA VAL A 217 -0.78 -1.78 1.87
C VAL A 217 0.61 -1.62 1.25
N GLY A 218 0.81 -2.18 0.06
CA GLY A 218 2.07 -2.10 -0.68
C GLY A 218 1.85 -2.16 -2.18
N THR A 219 2.82 -1.71 -2.96
CA THR A 219 2.81 -1.87 -4.42
C THR A 219 3.26 -3.28 -4.78
N VAL A 220 2.53 -3.93 -5.68
CA VAL A 220 2.95 -5.25 -6.20
C VAL A 220 3.04 -5.21 -7.72
N SER A 221 4.09 -5.81 -8.25
CA SER A 221 4.34 -5.82 -9.71
C SER A 221 3.40 -6.78 -10.47
N TYR A 222 2.75 -7.72 -9.77
CA TYR A 222 1.85 -8.70 -10.37
C TYR A 222 0.75 -9.10 -9.37
N GLY A 223 -0.46 -9.33 -9.84
CA GLY A 223 -1.59 -9.82 -9.02
C GLY A 223 -2.24 -8.79 -8.08
N GLY A 224 -1.74 -7.55 -8.07
CA GLY A 224 -2.27 -6.46 -7.24
C GLY A 224 -3.70 -6.08 -7.57
N ARG A 225 -4.39 -5.53 -6.57
CA ARG A 225 -5.79 -5.16 -6.65
C ARG A 225 -5.98 -3.70 -6.30
N ASP A 226 -7.01 -3.11 -6.87
CA ASP A 226 -7.39 -1.74 -6.58
C ASP A 226 -8.06 -1.66 -5.21
N VAL A 227 -7.50 -0.82 -4.33
CA VAL A 227 -8.02 -0.57 -2.98
C VAL A 227 -8.53 0.86 -2.92
N TYR A 228 -9.80 1.00 -2.56
CA TYR A 228 -10.49 2.29 -2.46
C TYR A 228 -10.50 2.76 -1.02
N VAL A 229 -9.64 3.74 -0.71
CA VAL A 229 -9.48 4.27 0.64
C VAL A 229 -10.39 5.48 0.81
N ARG A 230 -11.26 5.46 1.83
CA ARG A 230 -12.19 6.56 2.11
C ARG A 230 -11.41 7.84 2.37
N LEU A 231 -11.87 9.02 1.96
CA LEU A 231 -11.30 10.33 2.27
C LEU A 231 -12.39 11.39 2.37
N ALA A 232 -12.09 12.50 3.04
CA ALA A 232 -12.96 13.67 3.04
C ALA A 232 -13.03 14.26 1.62
N SER A 233 -14.17 14.86 1.27
CA SER A 233 -14.35 15.52 -0.03
C SER A 233 -13.34 16.64 -0.28
N ALA A 234 -12.95 17.38 0.75
CA ALA A 234 -11.95 18.43 0.68
C ALA A 234 -10.56 17.91 0.27
N ASP A 235 -10.12 16.78 0.84
CA ASP A 235 -8.85 16.15 0.49
C ASP A 235 -8.86 15.70 -0.98
N LEU A 236 -9.96 15.08 -1.43
CA LEU A 236 -10.11 14.63 -2.81
C LEU A 236 -10.11 15.79 -3.81
N ALA A 237 -10.76 16.90 -3.47
CA ALA A 237 -10.74 18.11 -4.30
C ALA A 237 -9.32 18.70 -4.41
N PHE A 238 -8.58 18.71 -3.29
CA PHE A 238 -7.19 19.17 -3.27
C PHE A 238 -6.28 18.31 -4.15
N ILE A 239 -6.42 16.98 -4.05
CA ILE A 239 -5.66 16.01 -4.87
C ILE A 239 -5.98 16.19 -6.36
N ALA A 240 -7.26 16.29 -6.71
CA ALA A 240 -7.68 16.48 -8.10
C ALA A 240 -7.12 17.78 -8.69
N HIS A 241 -7.11 18.87 -7.91
CA HIS A 241 -6.54 20.14 -8.35
C HIS A 241 -5.03 20.04 -8.61
N HIS A 242 -4.28 19.41 -7.71
CA HIS A 242 -2.84 19.22 -7.87
C HIS A 242 -2.50 18.34 -9.09
N GLN A 243 -3.29 17.30 -9.34
CA GLN A 243 -3.09 16.45 -10.51
C GLN A 243 -3.33 17.23 -11.81
N LEU A 244 -4.40 18.03 -11.88
CA LEU A 244 -4.68 18.88 -13.03
C LEU A 244 -3.57 19.90 -13.27
N GLU A 245 -3.04 20.54 -12.23
CA GLU A 245 -1.89 21.44 -12.36
C GLU A 245 -0.65 20.73 -12.90
N LYS A 246 -0.37 19.51 -12.44
CA LYS A 246 0.74 18.70 -12.94
C LYS A 246 0.57 18.36 -14.43
N ASP A 247 -0.63 17.93 -14.81
CA ASP A 247 -0.95 17.56 -16.20
C ASP A 247 -0.85 18.78 -17.14
N ILE A 248 -1.23 19.98 -16.67
CA ILE A 248 -1.10 21.23 -17.43
C ILE A 248 0.35 21.68 -17.57
N ARG A 249 1.19 21.47 -16.53
CA ARG A 249 2.57 21.97 -16.51
C ARG A 249 3.54 21.10 -17.31
N GLY A 250 3.19 19.85 -17.59
CA GLY A 250 4.05 18.90 -18.31
C GLY A 250 5.25 18.44 -17.47
N ASP A 251 5.81 17.28 -17.82
CA ASP A 251 6.87 16.54 -17.11
C ASP A 251 8.27 17.21 -17.11
N ASP A 252 8.37 18.50 -17.47
CA ASP A 252 9.63 19.25 -17.44
C ASP A 252 9.87 19.83 -16.05
N GLU A 253 10.45 18.98 -15.20
CA GLU A 253 10.90 19.28 -13.85
C GLU A 253 12.09 20.26 -13.86
N LEU A 254 11.80 21.54 -13.64
CA LEU A 254 12.68 22.39 -12.84
C LEU A 254 12.03 22.53 -11.47
N GLU A 255 12.57 21.83 -10.47
CA GLU A 255 12.24 22.08 -9.07
C GLU A 255 12.62 23.52 -8.71
N LEU A 256 11.69 24.45 -8.91
CA LEU A 256 11.83 25.79 -8.39
C LEU A 256 11.68 25.71 -6.87
N PRO A 257 12.64 26.24 -6.09
CA PRO A 257 12.52 26.31 -4.65
C PRO A 257 11.19 26.99 -4.30
N GLN A 258 10.33 26.29 -3.57
CA GLN A 258 9.09 26.85 -3.04
C GLN A 258 9.47 27.83 -1.93
N LEU A 259 9.73 29.08 -2.30
CA LEU A 259 10.00 30.15 -1.35
C LEU A 259 8.68 30.60 -0.73
N GLN A 260 8.63 30.66 0.61
CA GLN A 260 7.47 31.24 1.28
C GLN A 260 7.37 32.73 0.96
N TRP A 261 6.14 33.22 0.78
CA TRP A 261 5.88 34.63 0.48
C TRP A 261 6.45 35.57 1.55
N SER A 262 6.42 35.15 2.81
CA SER A 262 7.08 35.84 3.94
C SER A 262 8.58 36.03 3.72
N THR A 263 9.28 35.00 3.24
CA THR A 263 10.70 35.04 2.92
C THR A 263 10.98 36.03 1.79
N VAL A 264 10.17 36.02 0.73
CA VAL A 264 10.32 36.94 -0.40
C VAL A 264 10.06 38.39 0.02
N MET A 265 9.02 38.63 0.82
CA MET A 265 8.75 39.96 1.36
C MET A 265 9.88 40.44 2.28
N ALA A 266 10.40 39.58 3.17
CA ALA A 266 11.51 39.94 4.05
C ALA A 266 12.78 40.27 3.25
N ALA A 267 13.13 39.41 2.29
CA ALA A 267 14.29 39.57 1.42
C ALA A 267 14.24 40.86 0.57
N THR A 268 13.05 41.29 0.13
CA THR A 268 12.89 42.46 -0.73
C THR A 268 12.54 43.75 0.04
N GLY A 269 12.44 43.70 1.37
CA GLY A 269 11.96 44.82 2.18
C GLY A 269 10.52 45.19 1.82
N ASN A 270 9.66 44.18 1.66
CA ASN A 270 8.28 44.30 1.20
C ASN A 270 8.16 45.03 -0.15
N PHE A 271 9.03 44.68 -1.11
CA PHE A 271 9.10 45.30 -2.44
C PHE A 271 9.31 46.82 -2.41
N ALA A 272 10.05 47.34 -1.42
CA ALA A 272 10.38 48.75 -1.31
C ALA A 272 11.12 49.26 -2.56
N ALA A 273 10.77 50.46 -3.02
CA ALA A 273 11.31 51.05 -4.25
C ALA A 273 12.83 51.27 -4.17
N GLU A 274 13.37 51.53 -2.98
CA GLU A 274 14.81 51.64 -2.73
C GLU A 274 15.60 50.34 -2.99
N ASN A 275 14.93 49.19 -3.01
CA ASN A 275 15.56 47.89 -3.27
C ASN A 275 15.52 47.50 -4.76
N ILE A 276 15.00 48.35 -5.65
CA ILE A 276 14.96 48.06 -7.09
C ILE A 276 16.37 48.24 -7.68
N LEU A 277 16.92 47.15 -8.24
CA LEU A 277 18.19 47.14 -8.98
C LEU A 277 18.03 47.59 -10.43
N GLY A 278 16.84 47.43 -10.99
CA GLY A 278 16.55 47.80 -12.38
C GLY A 278 15.20 47.25 -12.83
N LYS A 279 14.87 47.44 -14.12
CA LYS A 279 13.65 46.91 -14.73
C LYS A 279 13.98 46.21 -16.04
N GLY A 280 13.70 44.92 -16.11
CA GLY A 280 13.86 44.11 -17.33
C GLY A 280 12.54 43.92 -18.09
N GLY A 281 12.56 43.09 -19.13
CA GLY A 281 11.37 42.74 -19.93
C GLY A 281 10.26 42.03 -19.15
N PHE A 282 10.55 41.57 -17.92
CA PHE A 282 9.62 40.86 -17.04
C PHE A 282 9.26 41.65 -15.76
N GLY A 283 9.66 42.93 -15.66
CA GLY A 283 9.32 43.80 -14.53
C GLY A 283 10.51 44.26 -13.67
N PRO A 284 10.22 44.90 -12.51
CA PRO A 284 11.25 45.40 -11.60
C PRO A 284 12.02 44.24 -10.93
N VAL A 285 13.34 44.37 -10.87
CA VAL A 285 14.26 43.42 -10.24
C VAL A 285 14.67 43.99 -8.89
N TYR A 286 14.46 43.24 -7.82
CA TYR A 286 14.75 43.66 -6.44
C TYR A 286 16.04 43.05 -5.92
N LYS A 287 16.77 43.81 -5.10
CA LYS A 287 17.93 43.35 -4.33
C LYS A 287 17.47 42.44 -3.20
N ASN A 288 18.16 41.32 -3.01
CA ASN A 288 17.98 40.47 -1.84
C ASN A 288 18.78 41.05 -0.65
N ASN A 289 18.06 41.43 0.40
CA ASN A 289 18.60 41.97 1.65
C ASN A 289 18.54 40.95 2.81
N ALA A 290 18.19 39.68 2.55
CA ALA A 290 18.26 38.65 3.57
C ALA A 290 19.73 38.39 3.96
N GLU A 291 20.08 38.62 5.24
CA GLU A 291 21.36 38.22 5.78
C GLU A 291 21.45 36.69 5.77
N VAL A 292 22.50 36.16 5.15
CA VAL A 292 22.83 34.72 5.23
C VAL A 292 23.31 34.49 6.66
N THR A 293 22.44 33.90 7.48
CA THR A 293 22.78 33.31 8.78
C THR A 293 22.61 31.80 8.70
#